data_AF-A0AAY4EF45-F1
#
_entry.id   AF-A0AAY4EF45-F1
#
_cell.length_a   1.000
_cell.length_b   1.000
_cell.length_c   1.000
_cell.angle_alpha   90.00
_cell.angle_beta   90.00
_cell.angle_gamma   90.00
#
_symmetry.space_group_name_H-M   'P 1'
#
loop_
_entity.id
_entity.type
_entity.pdbx_description
1 polymer ?
#
loop_
_entity_poly.entity_id
_entity_poly.type
_entity_poly.pdbx_seq_one_letter_code
_entity_poly.pdbx_strand_id
1 'polypeptide(L)'
;MAAAAVGDVEDFIEQNRHLSDFVETFRSISESEKHWKSRREFIFRNINDYEDPHIDHLLALSMVWANHVFLGCRYNPALLDKVKEMADGIVVEDAPVFKTRDEIVKQQRR
;
A
#
# COMPACT_ATOMS: atom_id res chain seq x y z
N MET A 1 -23.75 -16.50 30.33
CA MET A 1 -23.56 -16.21 28.88
C MET A 1 -22.47 -15.17 28.58
N ALA A 2 -21.77 -14.58 29.56
CA ALA A 2 -20.75 -13.53 29.29
C ALA A 2 -19.35 -14.05 28.91
N ALA A 3 -19.03 -15.33 29.13
CA ALA A 3 -17.70 -15.88 28.86
C ALA A 3 -17.42 -16.17 27.38
N ALA A 4 -18.46 -16.38 26.56
CA ALA A 4 -18.30 -16.68 25.13
C ALA A 4 -17.82 -15.46 24.33
N ALA A 5 -18.32 -14.27 24.65
CA ALA A 5 -17.98 -13.03 23.96
C ALA A 5 -16.57 -12.49 24.26
N VAL A 6 -15.93 -12.94 25.34
CA VAL A 6 -14.56 -12.50 25.71
C VAL A 6 -13.51 -13.32 24.94
N GLY A 7 -13.72 -14.63 24.81
CA GLY A 7 -12.85 -15.50 24.02
C GLY A 7 -12.79 -15.08 22.53
N ASP A 8 -13.94 -14.73 21.95
CA ASP A 8 -14.01 -14.27 20.56
C ASP A 8 -13.22 -12.96 20.32
N VAL A 9 -13.15 -12.07 21.31
CA VAL A 9 -12.41 -10.81 21.21
C VAL A 9 -10.90 -11.02 21.38
N GLU A 10 -10.50 -11.87 22.32
CA GLU A 10 -9.09 -12.20 22.55
C GLU A 10 -8.47 -12.91 21.35
N ASP A 11 -9.19 -13.88 20.76
CA ASP A 11 -8.76 -14.58 19.54
C ASP A 11 -8.59 -13.61 18.37
N PHE A 12 -9.52 -12.65 18.21
CA PHE A 12 -9.42 -11.63 17.16
C PHE A 12 -8.22 -10.71 17.36
N ILE A 13 -7.92 -10.30 18.60
CA ILE A 13 -6.75 -9.48 18.91
C ILE A 13 -5.45 -10.23 18.58
N GLU A 14 -5.39 -11.51 18.92
CA GLU A 14 -4.22 -12.35 18.66
C GLU A 14 -3.99 -12.54 17.15
N GLN A 15 -5.05 -12.81 16.39
CA GLN A 15 -4.98 -12.90 14.93
C GLN A 15 -4.50 -11.59 14.30
N ASN A 16 -5.01 -10.44 14.74
CA ASN A 16 -4.56 -9.14 14.25
C ASN A 16 -3.09 -8.87 14.58
N ARG A 17 -2.62 -9.30 15.75
CA ARG A 17 -1.20 -9.20 16.11
C ARG A 17 -0.34 -10.06 15.17
N HIS A 18 -0.73 -11.31 14.95
CA HIS A 18 0.00 -12.21 14.05
C HIS A 18 0.04 -11.68 12.62
N LEU A 19 -1.09 -11.15 12.11
CA LEU A 19 -1.13 -10.51 10.80
C LEU A 19 -0.22 -9.28 10.76
N SER A 20 -0.20 -8.48 11.82
CA SER A 20 0.68 -7.32 11.90
C SER A 20 2.16 -7.71 11.84
N ASP A 21 2.57 -8.67 12.67
CA ASP A 21 3.94 -9.16 12.71
C ASP A 21 4.35 -9.79 11.36
N PHE A 22 3.43 -10.51 10.71
CA PHE A 22 3.64 -11.05 9.37
C PHE A 22 3.85 -9.95 8.33
N VAL A 23 3.02 -8.91 8.32
CA VAL A 23 3.16 -7.80 7.37
C VAL A 23 4.48 -7.04 7.56
N GLU A 24 4.96 -6.87 8.80
CA GLU A 24 6.26 -6.24 9.06
C GLU A 24 7.43 -6.97 8.37
N THR A 25 7.31 -8.28 8.13
CA THR A 25 8.36 -9.05 7.43
C THR A 25 8.56 -8.63 5.97
N PHE A 26 7.57 -7.95 5.37
CA PHE A 26 7.63 -7.51 3.97
C PHE A 26 8.38 -6.19 3.75
N ARG A 27 8.80 -5.50 4.81
CA ARG A 27 9.53 -4.24 4.70
C ARG A 27 10.89 -4.46 4.04
N SER A 28 11.23 -3.62 3.06
CA SER A 28 12.56 -3.65 2.43
C SER A 28 13.58 -2.82 3.23
N ILE A 29 14.84 -3.27 3.25
CA ILE A 29 15.94 -2.58 3.94
C ILE A 29 16.22 -1.17 3.42
N SER A 30 15.92 -0.90 2.14
CA SER A 30 16.15 0.40 1.51
C SER A 30 14.92 1.31 1.56
N GLU A 31 13.85 0.86 2.22
CA GLU A 31 12.58 1.57 2.28
C GLU A 31 12.58 2.61 3.40
N SER A 32 12.34 3.87 3.02
CA SER A 32 12.16 4.95 4.00
C SER A 32 10.92 4.72 4.85
N GLU A 33 10.88 5.30 6.05
CA GLU A 33 9.71 5.17 6.93
C GLU A 33 8.43 5.71 6.29
N LYS A 34 8.53 6.80 5.53
CA LYS A 34 7.38 7.37 4.80
C LYS A 34 6.84 6.43 3.73
N HIS A 35 7.72 5.76 2.99
CA HIS A 35 7.33 4.76 1.99
C HIS A 35 6.69 3.56 2.68
N TRP A 36 7.37 3.01 3.70
CA TRP A 36 6.92 1.81 4.40
C TRP A 36 5.55 2.02 5.04
N LYS A 37 5.35 3.12 5.78
CA LYS A 37 4.05 3.42 6.41
C LYS A 37 2.89 3.37 5.40
N SER A 38 3.08 3.95 4.22
CA SER A 38 2.05 4.00 3.19
C SER A 38 1.88 2.65 2.48
N ARG A 39 2.97 1.96 2.18
CA ARG A 39 2.93 0.63 1.53
C ARG A 39 2.36 -0.45 2.46
N ARG A 40 2.66 -0.36 3.75
CA ARG A 40 2.10 -1.21 4.80
C ARG A 40 0.58 -1.07 4.86
N GLU A 41 0.06 0.16 4.84
CA GLU A 41 -1.38 0.41 4.79
C GLU A 41 -2.01 -0.19 3.53
N PHE A 42 -1.34 -0.04 2.38
CA PHE A 42 -1.75 -0.68 1.12
C PHE A 42 -1.86 -2.19 1.27
N ILE A 43 -0.88 -2.84 1.91
CA ILE A 43 -0.89 -4.29 2.14
C ILE A 43 -2.07 -4.67 3.05
N PHE A 44 -2.23 -4.05 4.23
CA PHE A 44 -3.33 -4.40 5.14
C PHE A 44 -4.72 -4.26 4.52
N ARG A 45 -4.93 -3.22 3.72
CA ARG A 45 -6.21 -3.01 3.05
C ARG A 45 -6.59 -4.14 2.10
N ASN A 46 -5.59 -4.73 1.45
CA ASN A 46 -5.80 -5.70 0.36
C ASN A 46 -5.47 -7.14 0.76
N ILE A 47 -4.79 -7.39 1.88
CA ILE A 47 -4.24 -8.73 2.22
C ILE A 47 -5.31 -9.82 2.34
N ASN A 48 -6.54 -9.47 2.73
CA ASN A 48 -7.64 -10.44 2.84
C ASN A 48 -8.14 -10.95 1.47
N ASP A 49 -7.85 -10.23 0.38
CA ASP A 49 -8.22 -10.64 -0.98
C ASP A 49 -7.15 -11.50 -1.66
N TYR A 50 -6.03 -11.75 -0.96
CA TYR A 50 -4.89 -12.48 -1.48
C TYR A 50 -4.51 -13.61 -0.52
N GLU A 51 -4.69 -14.85 -0.97
CA GLU A 51 -4.21 -16.03 -0.26
C GLU A 51 -2.89 -16.51 -0.88
N ASP A 52 -2.10 -17.25 -0.11
CA ASP A 52 -0.93 -17.98 -0.63
C ASP A 52 -1.34 -18.84 -1.84
N PRO A 53 -0.61 -18.81 -2.98
CA PRO A 53 0.70 -18.19 -3.23
C PRO A 53 0.65 -16.77 -3.81
N HIS A 54 -0.52 -16.12 -3.84
CA HIS A 54 -0.72 -14.83 -4.51
C HIS A 54 -0.27 -13.62 -3.69
N ILE A 55 0.23 -13.82 -2.46
CA ILE A 55 0.80 -12.75 -1.63
C ILE A 55 1.91 -12.01 -2.38
N ASP A 56 2.78 -12.71 -3.10
CA ASP A 56 3.85 -12.08 -3.89
C ASP A 56 3.31 -11.10 -4.96
N HIS A 57 2.14 -11.40 -5.53
CA HIS A 57 1.47 -10.49 -6.46
C HIS A 57 1.01 -9.22 -5.75
N LEU A 58 0.41 -9.34 -4.56
CA LEU A 58 0.05 -8.17 -3.75
C LEU A 58 1.29 -7.34 -3.40
N LEU A 59 2.39 -7.97 -3.00
CA LEU A 59 3.64 -7.27 -2.70
C LEU A 59 4.17 -6.52 -3.91
N ALA A 60 4.13 -7.12 -5.10
CA ALA A 60 4.53 -6.46 -6.34
C ALA A 60 3.64 -5.24 -6.66
N LEU A 61 2.31 -5.36 -6.50
CA LEU A 61 1.38 -4.24 -6.70
C LEU A 61 1.61 -3.12 -5.69
N SER A 62 1.88 -3.46 -4.43
CA SER A 62 2.22 -2.49 -3.38
C SER A 62 3.48 -1.68 -3.73
N MET A 63 4.48 -2.33 -4.32
CA MET A 63 5.70 -1.68 -4.80
C MET A 63 5.45 -0.80 -6.03
N VAL A 64 4.64 -1.26 -6.99
CA VAL A 64 4.26 -0.45 -8.17
C VAL A 64 3.58 0.84 -7.72
N TRP A 65 2.64 0.75 -6.78
CA TRP A 65 1.97 1.91 -6.22
C TRP A 65 2.94 2.84 -5.49
N ALA A 66 3.74 2.32 -4.54
CA ALA A 66 4.70 3.12 -3.78
C ALA A 66 5.74 3.80 -4.69
N ASN A 67 6.29 3.08 -5.67
CA ASN A 67 7.24 3.64 -6.63
C ASN A 67 6.61 4.73 -7.50
N HIS A 68 5.34 4.56 -7.89
CA HIS A 68 4.63 5.60 -8.62
C HIS A 68 4.45 6.86 -7.78
N VAL A 69 3.97 6.71 -6.53
CA VAL A 69 3.65 7.82 -5.63
C VAL A 69 4.91 8.55 -5.16
N PHE A 70 5.95 7.83 -4.76
CA PHE A 70 7.11 8.42 -4.10
C PHE A 70 8.33 8.63 -4.99
N LEU A 71 8.45 7.86 -6.08
CA LEU A 71 9.60 7.94 -7.00
C LEU A 71 9.21 8.45 -8.39
N GLY A 72 7.91 8.64 -8.65
CA GLY A 72 7.42 9.12 -9.94
C GLY A 72 7.57 8.11 -11.07
N CYS A 73 7.77 6.83 -10.74
CA CYS A 73 7.85 5.77 -11.74
C CYS A 73 6.54 5.69 -12.55
N ARG A 74 6.67 5.40 -13.84
CA ARG A 74 5.53 5.28 -14.75
C ARG A 74 5.40 3.84 -15.25
N TYR A 75 4.17 3.39 -15.28
CA TYR A 75 3.78 2.05 -15.71
C TYR A 75 2.64 2.15 -16.72
N ASN A 76 2.18 1.01 -17.24
CA ASN A 76 1.01 0.97 -18.10
C ASN A 76 -0.20 1.63 -17.39
N PRO A 77 -1.00 2.48 -18.08
CA PRO A 77 -2.15 3.16 -17.48
C PRO A 77 -3.13 2.23 -16.77
N ALA A 78 -3.48 1.08 -17.35
CA ALA A 78 -4.42 0.14 -16.73
C ALA A 78 -3.87 -0.45 -15.42
N LEU A 79 -2.56 -0.66 -15.33
CA LEU A 79 -1.92 -1.09 -14.08
C LEU A 79 -1.96 0.03 -13.03
N LEU A 80 -1.70 1.28 -13.44
CA LEU A 80 -1.76 2.43 -12.54
C LEU A 80 -3.17 2.68 -12.00
N ASP A 81 -4.19 2.55 -12.84
CA ASP A 81 -5.58 2.75 -12.44
C ASP A 81 -6.00 1.66 -11.44
N LYS A 82 -5.62 0.39 -11.68
CA LYS A 82 -5.82 -0.71 -10.73
C LYS A 82 -5.19 -0.42 -9.38
N VAL A 83 -3.90 -0.07 -9.34
CA VAL A 83 -3.24 0.15 -8.03
C VAL A 83 -3.72 1.42 -7.33
N LYS A 84 -4.26 2.41 -8.05
CA LYS A 84 -4.92 3.57 -7.44
C LYS A 84 -6.24 3.19 -6.78
N GLU A 85 -7.03 2.35 -7.43
CA GLU A 85 -8.28 1.82 -6.87
C GLU A 85 -8.01 1.00 -5.60
N MET A 86 -7.00 0.12 -5.64
CA MET A 86 -6.57 -0.65 -4.47
C MET A 86 -6.07 0.23 -3.30
N ALA A 87 -5.57 1.43 -3.61
CA ALA A 87 -5.07 2.39 -2.63
C ALA A 87 -6.09 3.46 -2.22
N ASP A 88 -7.35 3.35 -2.67
CA ASP A 88 -8.36 4.35 -2.35
C ASP A 88 -8.46 4.57 -0.83
N GLY A 89 -8.64 5.80 -0.38
CA GLY A 89 -8.65 6.13 1.05
C GLY A 89 -7.30 6.09 1.78
N ILE A 90 -6.19 5.68 1.16
CA ILE A 90 -4.85 5.81 1.77
C ILE A 90 -4.37 7.26 1.59
N VAL A 91 -4.16 7.95 2.71
CA VAL A 91 -3.66 9.33 2.71
C VAL A 91 -2.15 9.35 2.75
N VAL A 92 -1.51 9.87 1.70
CA VAL A 92 -0.06 10.08 1.64
C VAL A 92 0.25 11.55 1.88
N GLU A 93 0.82 11.85 3.05
CA GLU A 93 1.27 13.18 3.42
C GLU A 93 2.54 13.58 2.63
N ASP A 94 2.59 14.84 2.19
CA ASP A 94 3.73 15.43 1.46
C ASP A 94 4.16 14.64 0.21
N ALA A 95 3.20 14.09 -0.54
CA ALA A 95 3.50 13.36 -1.77
C ALA A 95 4.28 14.25 -2.78
N PRO A 96 5.41 13.78 -3.31
CA PRO A 96 6.20 14.55 -4.27
C PRO A 96 5.43 14.79 -5.57
N VAL A 97 5.57 16.00 -6.12
CA VAL A 97 4.92 16.37 -7.39
C VAL A 97 5.90 16.18 -8.55
N PHE A 98 5.68 15.13 -9.34
CA PHE A 98 6.47 14.86 -10.54
C PHE A 98 5.82 15.49 -11.77
N LYS A 99 6.48 16.49 -12.35
CA LYS A 99 6.06 17.08 -13.64
C LYS A 99 7.05 16.70 -14.73
N THR A 100 6.54 16.31 -15.88
CA THR A 100 7.34 16.16 -17.09
C THR A 100 7.69 17.53 -17.66
N ARG A 101 8.76 17.57 -18.46
CA ARG A 101 9.15 18.78 -19.20
C ARG A 101 7.99 19.32 -20.05
N ASP A 102 7.26 18.43 -20.74
CA ASP A 102 6.19 18.83 -21.63
C ASP A 102 4.98 19.40 -20.87
N GLU A 103 4.69 18.90 -19.67
CA GLU A 103 3.68 19.49 -18.76
C GLU A 103 4.08 20.89 -18.29
N ILE A 104 5.36 21.10 -17.96
CA ILE A 104 5.90 22.42 -17.58
C ILE A 104 5.77 23.40 -18.76
N VAL A 105 6.17 22.98 -19.97
CA VAL A 105 6.09 23.82 -21.18
C VAL A 105 4.65 24.16 -21.54
N LYS A 106 3.70 23.23 -21.36
CA LYS A 106 2.27 23.48 -21.60
C LYS A 106 1.68 24.46 -20.58
N GLN A 107 2.14 24.44 -19.32
CA GLN A 107 1.72 25.41 -18.29
C GLN A 107 2.26 26.82 -18.56
N GLN A 108 3.47 26.96 -19.15
CA GLN A 108 4.06 28.27 -19.48
C GLN A 108 3.48 28.94 -20.73
N ARG A 109 2.75 28.19 -21.57
CA ARG A 109 2.09 28.69 -22.78
C ARG A 109 0.67 29.21 -22.54
N ARG A 110 0.24 29.30 -21.28
CA ARG A 110 -1.04 29.89 -20.86
C ARG A 110 -0.83 31.27 -20.27
#